data_AF-A0A438AD02-F1
#
_entry.id   AF-A0A438AD02-F1
#
_cell.length_a   1.000
_cell.length_b   1.000
_cell.length_c   1.000
_cell.angle_alpha   90.00
_cell.angle_beta   90.00
_cell.angle_gamma   90.00
#
_symmetry.space_group_name_H-M   'P 1'
#
loop_
_entity.id
_entity.type
_entity.pdbx_description
1 polymer ?
#
loop_
_entity_poly.entity_id
_entity_poly.type
_entity_poly.pdbx_seq_one_letter_code
_entity_poly.pdbx_strand_id
1 'polypeptide(L)'
;MRLFVLVMALIFSAFAAMSHDLDAEAGADASLDAGLKAGLETGLTATGTGFREDFRASDPALRAGWQKAEYAFDHPMFDTDWRADHAVADDGLSLRLEPQEGKANGFVGGSIRRKTPTHWGRYSAVIQPAAGDGLITGFFTYTGPTYGSRHDEIDIEFLGKDTRSMHAAWFVDGELRARTVPLGFDAADAPRLYAFDWLPDRIRWYADGRLILEITEADGPLPKMPGMLFANLWAADASIAGWSGRTTPEQSAEARVGCMSFAPWTGLMTGTDTDFASTDHACAVPGDAPQLAAAGF
;
A
#
# COMPACT_ATOMS: atom_id res chain seq x y z
N MET A 1 -31.67 -12.44 -2.66
CA MET A 1 -30.99 -11.14 -2.87
C MET A 1 -30.85 -10.33 -1.57
N ARG A 2 -30.64 -11.00 -0.42
CA ARG A 2 -30.45 -10.42 0.92
C ARG A 2 -29.34 -11.12 1.73
N LEU A 3 -28.49 -11.88 1.04
CA LEU A 3 -27.39 -12.66 1.62
C LEU A 3 -26.00 -12.10 1.25
N PHE A 4 -25.95 -10.99 0.52
CA PHE A 4 -24.71 -10.38 0.02
C PHE A 4 -24.23 -9.17 0.85
N VAL A 5 -25.04 -8.71 1.81
CA VAL A 5 -24.77 -7.52 2.65
C VAL A 5 -24.19 -7.91 4.03
N LEU A 6 -24.18 -9.21 4.37
CA LEU A 6 -23.81 -9.69 5.70
C LEU A 6 -22.37 -10.22 5.81
N VAL A 7 -21.58 -10.20 4.73
CA VAL A 7 -20.17 -10.65 4.73
C VAL A 7 -19.17 -9.49 4.81
N MET A 8 -19.62 -8.24 4.62
CA MET A 8 -18.76 -7.04 4.70
C MET A 8 -18.75 -6.39 6.11
N ALA A 9 -19.51 -6.92 7.08
CA ALA A 9 -19.62 -6.38 8.44
C ALA A 9 -18.70 -7.05 9.47
N LEU A 10 -17.66 -7.76 9.04
CA LEU A 10 -16.63 -8.37 9.91
C LEU A 10 -15.21 -7.80 9.66
N ILE A 11 -15.10 -6.59 9.11
CA ILE A 11 -13.81 -5.91 8.90
C ILE A 11 -13.51 -4.97 10.07
N PHE A 12 -13.55 -5.49 11.31
CA PHE A 12 -13.16 -4.74 12.50
C PHE A 12 -11.82 -5.24 13.04
N SER A 13 -10.86 -4.31 13.04
CA SER A 13 -9.68 -4.22 13.92
C SER A 13 -8.75 -5.44 14.03
N ALA A 14 -7.64 -5.40 13.29
CA ALA A 14 -6.43 -6.12 13.68
C ALA A 14 -5.16 -5.35 13.28
N PHE A 15 -4.95 -4.23 13.98
CA PHE A 15 -3.63 -3.73 14.36
C PHE A 15 -3.61 -3.18 15.80
N ALA A 16 -4.69 -3.38 16.56
CA ALA A 16 -4.81 -2.99 17.97
C ALA A 16 -5.03 -4.23 18.85
N ALA A 17 -3.98 -5.04 19.03
CA ALA A 17 -4.00 -6.13 20.01
C ALA A 17 -2.60 -6.38 20.59
N MET A 18 -1.98 -5.34 21.17
CA MET A 18 -0.97 -5.48 22.24
C MET A 18 -0.94 -4.22 23.12
N SER A 19 -1.91 -4.08 24.01
CA SER A 19 -1.72 -3.47 25.33
C SER A 19 -3.00 -3.67 26.14
N HIS A 20 -2.98 -4.66 27.05
CA HIS A 20 -3.92 -4.69 28.15
C HIS A 20 -3.60 -3.53 29.13
N ASP A 21 -4.67 -3.00 29.71
CA ASP A 21 -4.78 -1.97 30.74
C ASP A 21 -4.46 -0.53 30.30
N LEU A 22 -5.51 0.30 30.21
CA LEU A 22 -5.76 1.41 31.14
C LEU A 22 -7.11 2.09 30.78
N ASP A 23 -7.92 2.31 31.81
CA ASP A 23 -9.18 3.08 31.79
C ASP A 23 -8.96 4.53 31.31
N ALA A 24 -9.93 5.10 30.58
CA ALA A 24 -10.55 6.40 30.92
C ALA A 24 -11.52 6.89 29.82
N GLU A 25 -12.67 7.38 30.28
CA GLU A 25 -13.74 7.98 29.49
C GLU A 25 -13.47 9.41 28.99
N ALA A 26 -14.29 9.80 27.99
CA ALA A 26 -14.87 11.12 27.76
C ALA A 26 -13.96 12.30 27.36
N GLY A 27 -14.01 12.67 26.06
CA GLY A 27 -13.50 13.95 25.56
C GLY A 27 -13.41 14.02 24.03
N ALA A 28 -14.50 13.76 23.31
CA ALA A 28 -14.47 13.47 21.87
C ALA A 28 -14.67 14.67 20.91
N ASP A 29 -14.49 15.93 21.34
CA ASP A 29 -14.76 17.08 20.45
C ASP A 29 -13.58 18.05 20.31
N ALA A 30 -12.86 18.36 21.41
CA ALA A 30 -11.69 19.24 21.36
C ALA A 30 -10.39 18.54 20.87
N SER A 31 -10.34 17.21 20.92
CA SER A 31 -9.16 16.41 20.53
C SER A 31 -9.06 16.19 19.02
N LEU A 32 -10.20 16.14 18.32
CA LEU A 32 -10.28 16.07 16.86
C LEU A 32 -9.70 17.32 16.20
N ASP A 33 -10.01 18.51 16.76
CA ASP A 33 -9.57 19.78 16.22
C ASP A 33 -8.08 20.06 16.49
N ALA A 34 -7.57 19.60 17.65
CA ALA A 34 -6.13 19.64 17.97
C ALA A 34 -5.32 18.63 17.14
N GLY A 35 -5.87 17.44 16.85
CA GLY A 35 -5.23 16.43 16.00
C GLY A 35 -5.20 16.84 14.53
N LEU A 36 -6.25 17.52 14.04
CA LEU A 36 -6.30 18.12 12.72
C LEU A 36 -5.30 19.28 12.59
N LYS A 37 -5.24 20.20 13.56
CA LYS A 37 -4.23 21.27 13.59
C LYS A 37 -2.82 20.75 13.71
N ALA A 38 -2.56 19.79 14.60
CA ALA A 38 -1.25 19.17 14.73
C ALA A 38 -0.88 18.41 13.45
N GLY A 39 -1.82 17.71 12.80
CA GLY A 39 -1.64 17.02 11.51
C GLY A 39 -1.47 17.97 10.31
N LEU A 40 -2.06 19.15 10.33
CA LEU A 40 -1.82 20.24 9.37
C LEU A 40 -0.48 20.94 9.63
N GLU A 41 -0.13 21.21 10.88
CA GLU A 41 1.14 21.85 11.25
C GLU A 41 2.33 20.91 11.02
N THR A 42 2.20 19.61 11.35
CA THR A 42 3.14 18.57 10.93
C THR A 42 3.04 18.25 9.45
N GLY A 43 1.88 18.33 8.79
CA GLY A 43 1.76 18.12 7.35
C GLY A 43 2.41 19.23 6.51
N LEU A 44 2.36 20.49 6.97
CA LEU A 44 3.04 21.62 6.34
C LEU A 44 4.55 21.64 6.62
N THR A 45 5.02 21.11 7.76
CA THR A 45 6.47 20.96 8.07
C THR A 45 7.06 19.62 7.65
N ALA A 46 6.23 18.60 7.41
CA ALA A 46 6.60 17.26 6.92
C ALA A 46 6.01 17.01 5.52
N THR A 47 6.12 18.00 4.64
CA THR A 47 6.35 17.70 3.22
C THR A 47 7.67 16.94 3.16
N GLY A 48 7.61 15.63 3.39
CA GLY A 48 8.80 14.78 3.37
C GLY A 48 9.55 15.06 2.08
N THR A 49 10.88 15.22 2.17
CA THR A 49 11.71 15.28 0.96
C THR A 49 11.35 14.07 0.11
N GLY A 50 11.06 14.29 -1.17
CA GLY A 50 10.80 13.21 -2.10
C GLY A 50 11.92 12.17 -2.05
N PHE A 51 11.59 10.92 -2.37
CA PHE A 51 12.58 9.85 -2.38
C PHE A 51 12.35 8.90 -3.54
N ARG A 52 13.44 8.24 -3.91
CA ARG A 52 13.48 7.07 -4.77
C ARG A 52 14.29 6.01 -4.06
N GLU A 53 13.77 4.79 -4.02
CA GLU A 53 14.46 3.62 -3.48
C GLU A 53 14.49 2.55 -4.57
N ASP A 54 15.69 2.25 -5.07
CA ASP A 54 15.93 1.17 -6.04
C ASP A 54 16.28 -0.17 -5.32
N PHE A 55 16.27 -0.19 -3.98
CA PHE A 55 16.57 -1.35 -3.14
C PHE A 55 17.94 -1.96 -3.42
N ARG A 56 18.95 -1.10 -3.58
CA ARG A 56 20.33 -1.57 -3.78
C ARG A 56 20.88 -2.14 -2.48
N ALA A 57 21.32 -3.40 -2.45
CA ALA A 57 21.87 -4.02 -1.25
C ALA A 57 23.09 -3.26 -0.70
N SER A 58 23.85 -2.61 -1.59
CA SER A 58 24.99 -1.76 -1.24
C SER A 58 24.60 -0.38 -0.70
N ASP A 59 23.34 0.04 -0.81
CA ASP A 59 22.91 1.37 -0.37
C ASP A 59 22.82 1.42 1.17
N PRO A 60 23.67 2.23 1.83
CA PRO A 60 23.61 2.38 3.28
C PRO A 60 22.31 3.03 3.76
N ALA A 61 21.62 3.81 2.91
CA ALA A 61 20.36 4.47 3.25
C ALA A 61 19.20 3.49 3.42
N LEU A 62 19.25 2.31 2.79
CA LEU A 62 18.21 1.30 2.87
C LEU A 62 17.91 0.90 4.32
N ARG A 63 18.94 0.56 5.10
CA ARG A 63 18.77 0.16 6.52
C ARG A 63 18.32 1.31 7.41
N ALA A 64 18.72 2.54 7.07
CA ALA A 64 18.31 3.73 7.81
C ALA A 64 16.84 4.05 7.57
N GLY A 65 16.39 4.07 6.31
CA GLY A 65 15.06 4.50 5.88
C GLY A 65 13.98 3.43 5.93
N TRP A 66 14.33 2.14 5.90
CA TRP A 66 13.36 1.05 5.75
C TRP A 66 13.46 0.02 6.88
N GLN A 67 12.33 -0.62 7.16
CA GLN A 67 12.19 -1.69 8.13
C GLN A 67 11.52 -2.89 7.45
N LYS A 68 12.19 -4.05 7.51
CA LYS A 68 11.59 -5.33 7.14
C LYS A 68 10.81 -5.88 8.33
N ALA A 69 9.66 -6.50 8.06
CA ALA A 69 8.84 -7.12 9.07
C ALA A 69 9.46 -8.44 9.56
N GLU A 70 9.35 -8.71 10.86
CA GLU A 70 9.88 -9.90 11.52
C GLU A 70 9.01 -10.21 12.75
N TYR A 71 7.91 -10.96 12.53
CA TYR A 71 6.97 -11.34 13.60
C TYR A 71 5.99 -12.42 13.11
N ALA A 72 5.44 -13.19 14.05
CA ALA A 72 4.22 -13.96 13.78
C ALA A 72 3.04 -12.99 13.75
N PHE A 73 2.16 -13.13 12.76
CA PHE A 73 1.07 -12.16 12.55
C PHE A 73 -0.28 -12.77 12.88
N ASP A 74 -1.01 -12.13 13.79
CA ASP A 74 -2.34 -12.57 14.23
C ASP A 74 -3.39 -11.66 13.59
N HIS A 75 -3.92 -12.09 12.43
CA HIS A 75 -5.01 -11.41 11.74
C HIS A 75 -5.92 -12.42 11.06
N PRO A 76 -7.25 -12.36 11.21
CA PRO A 76 -8.20 -13.37 10.73
C PRO A 76 -8.27 -13.55 9.20
N MET A 77 -7.55 -12.74 8.44
CA MET A 77 -7.57 -12.73 6.97
C MET A 77 -6.22 -13.12 6.37
N PHE A 78 -5.16 -13.19 7.19
CA PHE A 78 -3.82 -13.52 6.74
C PHE A 78 -3.50 -14.93 7.20
N ASP A 79 -2.99 -15.75 6.28
CA ASP A 79 -2.38 -17.05 6.59
C ASP A 79 -0.86 -16.93 6.53
N THR A 80 -0.32 -15.75 6.89
CA THR A 80 1.06 -15.35 6.62
C THR A 80 1.71 -14.72 7.84
N ASP A 81 2.82 -15.31 8.29
CA ASP A 81 3.79 -14.65 9.17
C ASP A 81 4.80 -13.84 8.36
N TRP A 82 5.45 -12.86 8.98
CA TRP A 82 6.45 -12.02 8.30
C TRP A 82 7.86 -12.32 8.74
N ARG A 83 8.78 -12.48 7.78
CA ARG A 83 10.21 -12.71 8.04
C ARG A 83 11.08 -11.74 7.24
N ALA A 84 12.13 -11.23 7.88
CA ALA A 84 12.98 -10.20 7.29
C ALA A 84 13.83 -10.73 6.12
N ASP A 85 14.11 -12.03 6.09
CA ASP A 85 14.80 -12.71 5.00
C ASP A 85 13.89 -13.01 3.79
N HIS A 86 12.58 -12.75 3.88
CA HIS A 86 11.61 -12.86 2.78
C HIS A 86 11.38 -11.53 2.04
N ALA A 87 11.97 -10.43 2.53
CA ALA A 87 12.07 -9.16 1.81
C ALA A 87 13.53 -8.91 1.43
N VAL A 88 13.99 -9.45 0.30
CA VAL A 88 15.41 -9.45 -0.11
C VAL A 88 15.68 -8.29 -1.05
N ALA A 89 16.53 -7.36 -0.63
CA ALA A 89 16.99 -6.25 -1.45
C ALA A 89 18.31 -6.63 -2.15
N ASP A 90 18.45 -6.30 -3.44
CA ASP A 90 19.66 -6.49 -4.23
C ASP A 90 19.88 -5.36 -5.25
N ASP A 91 19.26 -5.41 -6.43
CA ASP A 91 19.08 -4.29 -7.38
C ASP A 91 17.58 -4.25 -7.72
N GLY A 92 16.80 -4.00 -6.67
CA GLY A 92 15.36 -4.25 -6.58
C GLY A 92 15.04 -5.07 -5.33
N LEU A 93 13.75 -5.23 -5.06
CA LEU A 93 13.23 -5.96 -3.91
C LEU A 93 12.48 -7.21 -4.38
N SER A 94 12.91 -8.37 -3.87
CA SER A 94 12.24 -9.66 -3.99
C SER A 94 11.41 -9.89 -2.72
N LEU A 95 10.08 -9.93 -2.87
CA LEU A 95 9.13 -10.29 -1.82
C LEU A 95 8.74 -11.74 -2.03
N ARG A 96 9.16 -12.60 -1.12
CA ARG A 96 8.99 -14.05 -1.24
C ARG A 96 7.88 -14.55 -0.35
N LEU A 97 7.24 -15.63 -0.79
CA LEU A 97 6.28 -16.38 -0.01
C LEU A 97 6.61 -17.86 -0.10
N GLU A 98 6.68 -18.51 1.05
CA GLU A 98 7.00 -19.94 1.19
C GLU A 98 6.09 -20.57 2.24
N PRO A 99 5.76 -21.87 2.09
CA PRO A 99 4.98 -22.57 3.11
C PRO A 99 5.81 -22.81 4.38
N GLN A 100 5.15 -22.85 5.53
CA GLN A 100 5.74 -23.21 6.81
C GLN A 100 4.89 -24.27 7.55
N GLU A 101 5.55 -25.16 8.28
CA GLU A 101 4.89 -26.26 8.99
C GLU A 101 4.80 -26.00 10.50
N GLY A 102 3.73 -26.52 11.12
CA GLY A 102 3.59 -26.53 12.58
C GLY A 102 3.35 -25.17 13.22
N LYS A 103 2.84 -24.19 12.45
CA LYS A 103 2.49 -22.83 12.91
C LYS A 103 0.99 -22.56 12.73
N ALA A 104 0.52 -21.46 13.32
CA ALA A 104 -0.86 -21.01 13.17
C ALA A 104 -1.14 -20.57 11.72
N ASN A 105 -0.22 -19.77 11.16
CA ASN A 105 -0.19 -19.41 9.75
C ASN A 105 0.59 -20.46 8.95
N GLY A 106 0.03 -20.88 7.81
CA GLY A 106 0.62 -21.86 6.88
C GLY A 106 1.73 -21.30 6.01
N PHE A 107 1.91 -19.98 5.95
CA PHE A 107 2.93 -19.34 5.10
C PHE A 107 3.79 -18.33 5.85
N VAL A 108 4.98 -18.10 5.31
CA VAL A 108 5.83 -16.94 5.61
C VAL A 108 5.93 -16.06 4.37
N GLY A 109 5.86 -14.76 4.57
CA GLY A 109 5.88 -13.74 3.52
C GLY A 109 6.90 -12.63 3.78
N GLY A 110 7.19 -11.88 2.72
CA GLY A 110 8.00 -10.67 2.77
C GLY A 110 7.15 -9.42 2.94
N SER A 111 7.52 -8.57 3.91
CA SER A 111 6.95 -7.22 4.05
C SER A 111 8.03 -6.22 4.43
N ILE A 112 8.01 -5.05 3.79
CA ILE A 112 8.90 -3.94 4.10
C ILE A 112 8.11 -2.64 4.15
N ARG A 113 8.55 -1.72 5.01
CA ARG A 113 7.98 -0.39 5.12
C ARG A 113 9.03 0.69 5.24
N ARG A 114 8.71 1.87 4.73
CA ARG A 114 9.47 3.09 5.03
C ARG A 114 9.17 3.51 6.47
N LYS A 115 10.21 3.87 7.22
CA LYS A 115 10.07 4.28 8.63
C LYS A 115 9.45 5.66 8.78
N THR A 116 9.81 6.58 7.89
CA THR A 116 9.31 7.96 7.92
C THR A 116 7.98 8.04 7.17
N PRO A 117 6.92 8.59 7.78
CA PRO A 117 5.64 8.78 7.12
C PRO A 117 5.74 9.81 5.97
N THR A 118 4.75 9.76 5.11
CA THR A 118 4.56 10.63 3.95
C THR A 118 3.11 11.06 3.88
N HIS A 119 2.82 12.06 3.04
CA HIS A 119 1.49 12.65 2.93
C HIS A 119 1.17 12.96 1.47
N TRP A 120 0.38 14.00 1.19
CA TRP A 120 -0.03 14.37 -0.18
C TRP A 120 1.12 14.32 -1.18
N GLY A 121 0.92 13.62 -2.28
CA GLY A 121 1.93 13.40 -3.29
C GLY A 121 1.65 12.22 -4.19
N ARG A 122 2.58 11.98 -5.11
CA ARG A 122 2.59 10.83 -6.00
C ARG A 122 3.42 9.72 -5.38
N TYR A 123 2.82 8.56 -5.29
CA TYR A 123 3.46 7.30 -4.92
C TYR A 123 3.59 6.45 -6.17
N SER A 124 4.75 5.86 -6.39
CA SER A 124 4.96 5.01 -7.56
C SER A 124 5.86 3.84 -7.26
N ALA A 125 5.65 2.75 -7.98
CA ALA A 125 6.47 1.57 -7.91
C ALA A 125 6.52 0.83 -9.25
N VAL A 126 7.67 0.20 -9.53
CA VAL A 126 7.77 -0.76 -10.63
C VAL A 126 7.54 -2.14 -10.05
N ILE A 127 6.42 -2.79 -10.38
CA ILE A 127 5.97 -4.03 -9.74
C ILE A 127 5.77 -5.12 -10.80
N GLN A 128 6.22 -6.34 -10.50
CA GLN A 128 5.77 -7.58 -11.11
C GLN A 128 5.14 -8.43 -9.98
N PRO A 129 3.80 -8.47 -9.85
CA PRO A 129 3.13 -9.21 -8.80
C PRO A 129 3.25 -10.72 -8.99
N ALA A 130 3.08 -11.45 -7.89
CA ALA A 130 2.96 -12.91 -7.93
C ALA A 130 1.60 -13.33 -8.49
N ALA A 131 1.61 -14.32 -9.40
CA ALA A 131 0.40 -15.03 -9.83
C ALA A 131 0.19 -16.29 -8.98
N GLY A 132 -1.07 -16.65 -8.74
CA GLY A 132 -1.47 -17.81 -7.94
C GLY A 132 -2.67 -17.51 -7.05
N ASP A 133 -3.58 -18.48 -6.94
CA ASP A 133 -4.76 -18.37 -6.09
C ASP A 133 -4.38 -18.13 -4.62
N GLY A 134 -5.11 -17.23 -3.97
CA GLY A 134 -4.90 -16.89 -2.56
C GLY A 134 -3.70 -15.96 -2.30
N LEU A 135 -2.95 -15.54 -3.33
CA LEU A 135 -1.83 -14.61 -3.17
C LEU A 135 -2.26 -13.16 -3.38
N ILE A 136 -1.67 -12.25 -2.60
CA ILE A 136 -1.85 -10.81 -2.74
C ILE A 136 -0.48 -10.14 -2.73
N THR A 137 -0.20 -9.36 -3.77
CA THR A 137 0.93 -8.42 -3.81
C THR A 137 0.41 -7.01 -3.56
N GLY A 138 0.91 -6.34 -2.51
CA GLY A 138 0.46 -5.00 -2.11
C GLY A 138 1.55 -3.93 -2.25
N PHE A 139 1.14 -2.72 -2.65
CA PHE A 139 1.88 -1.46 -2.55
C PHE A 139 0.95 -0.37 -2.04
N PHE A 140 1.19 0.11 -0.84
CA PHE A 140 0.16 0.87 -0.11
C PHE A 140 0.73 1.83 0.93
N THR A 141 -0.03 2.88 1.24
CA THR A 141 0.21 3.69 2.44
C THR A 141 -0.68 3.22 3.57
N TYR A 142 -0.15 3.09 4.78
CA TYR A 142 -0.95 2.73 5.96
C TYR A 142 -0.54 3.56 7.18
N THR A 143 -1.54 3.93 7.96
CA THR A 143 -1.41 4.32 9.37
C THR A 143 -2.60 3.77 10.16
N GLY A 144 -2.50 3.71 11.48
CA GLY A 144 -3.58 3.18 12.32
C GLY A 144 -3.28 3.28 13.81
N PRO A 145 -4.06 2.61 14.67
CA PRO A 145 -3.94 2.72 16.12
C PRO A 145 -2.54 2.38 16.66
N THR A 146 -1.85 1.41 16.05
CA THR A 146 -0.44 1.07 16.37
C THR A 146 0.52 2.25 16.18
N TYR A 147 0.18 3.17 15.28
CA TYR A 147 0.93 4.36 14.93
C TYR A 147 0.32 5.65 15.52
N GLY A 148 -0.66 5.53 16.44
CA GLY A 148 -1.25 6.66 17.14
C GLY A 148 -2.21 7.51 16.31
N SER A 149 -2.86 6.91 15.30
CA SER A 149 -3.84 7.61 14.45
C SER A 149 -5.04 6.69 14.12
N ARG A 150 -6.10 7.23 13.53
CA ARG A 150 -7.14 6.37 12.92
C ARG A 150 -6.59 5.58 11.74
N HIS A 151 -7.27 4.52 11.35
CA HIS A 151 -6.87 3.70 10.20
C HIS A 151 -7.25 4.40 8.89
N ASP A 152 -6.24 4.98 8.24
CA ASP A 152 -6.33 5.55 6.90
C ASP A 152 -5.30 4.84 6.01
N GLU A 153 -5.72 4.43 4.82
CA GLU A 153 -4.89 3.62 3.91
C GLU A 153 -5.30 3.81 2.44
N ILE A 154 -4.35 3.62 1.53
CA ILE A 154 -4.53 3.68 0.07
C ILE A 154 -3.71 2.56 -0.55
N ASP A 155 -4.36 1.77 -1.39
CA ASP A 155 -3.83 0.50 -1.86
C ASP A 155 -3.73 0.41 -3.39
N ILE A 156 -2.65 -0.23 -3.82
CA ILE A 156 -2.58 -0.98 -5.07
C ILE A 156 -2.37 -2.45 -4.69
N GLU A 157 -3.36 -3.27 -4.99
CA GLU A 157 -3.32 -4.71 -4.76
C GLU A 157 -3.49 -5.49 -6.06
N PHE A 158 -2.66 -6.52 -6.23
CA PHE A 158 -2.83 -7.54 -7.27
C PHE A 158 -3.22 -8.85 -6.62
N LEU A 159 -4.40 -9.35 -6.98
CA LEU A 159 -4.83 -10.67 -6.57
C LEU A 159 -4.23 -11.68 -7.54
N GLY A 160 -3.41 -12.60 -7.03
CA GLY A 160 -2.69 -13.56 -7.86
C GLY A 160 -3.61 -14.48 -8.67
N LYS A 161 -4.88 -14.64 -8.26
CA LYS A 161 -5.89 -15.39 -9.02
C LYS A 161 -6.32 -14.71 -10.34
N ASP A 162 -6.14 -13.40 -10.45
CA ASP A 162 -6.42 -12.62 -11.68
C ASP A 162 -5.51 -11.39 -11.74
N THR A 163 -4.31 -11.59 -12.26
CA THR A 163 -3.31 -10.54 -12.45
C THR A 163 -3.60 -9.65 -13.66
N ARG A 164 -4.73 -9.82 -14.34
CA ARG A 164 -5.19 -8.92 -15.43
C ARG A 164 -6.02 -7.74 -14.93
N SER A 165 -6.28 -7.72 -13.63
CA SER A 165 -7.02 -6.69 -12.93
C SER A 165 -6.20 -6.16 -11.76
N MET A 166 -6.44 -4.90 -11.38
CA MET A 166 -5.88 -4.28 -10.17
C MET A 166 -7.02 -3.98 -9.21
N HIS A 167 -6.82 -4.26 -7.93
CA HIS A 167 -7.71 -3.87 -6.85
C HIS A 167 -7.19 -2.55 -6.26
N ALA A 168 -7.90 -1.46 -6.54
CA ALA A 168 -7.65 -0.15 -5.95
C ALA A 168 -8.55 -0.01 -4.73
N ALA A 169 -7.95 0.07 -3.54
CA ALA A 169 -8.67 0.19 -2.28
C ALA A 169 -8.21 1.41 -1.48
N TRP A 170 -9.08 1.85 -0.58
CA TRP A 170 -8.77 2.86 0.40
C TRP A 170 -9.60 2.67 1.66
N PHE A 171 -9.00 3.01 2.80
CA PHE A 171 -9.66 3.00 4.10
C PHE A 171 -9.74 4.40 4.67
N VAL A 172 -10.88 4.71 5.27
CA VAL A 172 -11.04 5.89 6.13
C VAL A 172 -11.64 5.45 7.44
N ASP A 173 -10.91 5.71 8.53
CA ASP A 173 -11.29 5.24 9.87
C ASP A 173 -11.60 3.73 9.93
N GLY A 174 -10.81 2.94 9.20
CA GLY A 174 -10.96 1.48 9.11
C GLY A 174 -12.08 1.00 8.19
N GLU A 175 -12.81 1.90 7.54
CA GLU A 175 -13.84 1.51 6.56
C GLU A 175 -13.27 1.32 5.16
N LEU A 176 -13.24 0.07 4.69
CA LEU A 176 -12.80 -0.32 3.35
C LEU A 176 -13.76 0.18 2.26
N ARG A 177 -13.17 0.76 1.20
CA ARG A 177 -13.79 0.98 -0.10
C ARG A 177 -12.85 0.52 -1.20
N ALA A 178 -13.39 -0.05 -2.27
CA ALA A 178 -12.57 -0.58 -3.34
C ALA A 178 -13.23 -0.57 -4.72
N ARG A 179 -12.38 -0.67 -5.75
CA ARG A 179 -12.74 -0.88 -7.16
C ARG A 179 -11.75 -1.87 -7.78
N THR A 180 -12.28 -2.87 -8.49
CA THR A 180 -11.47 -3.72 -9.38
C THR A 180 -11.44 -3.09 -10.77
N VAL A 181 -10.25 -2.85 -11.30
CA VAL A 181 -10.04 -2.15 -12.57
C VAL A 181 -9.25 -3.05 -13.53
N PRO A 182 -9.75 -3.29 -14.76
CA PRO A 182 -9.01 -4.09 -15.74
C PRO A 182 -7.79 -3.34 -16.25
N LEU A 183 -6.64 -4.03 -16.32
CA LEU A 183 -5.37 -3.45 -16.75
C LEU A 183 -5.21 -3.44 -18.27
N GLY A 184 -5.79 -4.43 -18.95
CA GLY A 184 -5.63 -4.65 -20.39
C GLY A 184 -4.38 -5.45 -20.77
N PHE A 185 -3.56 -5.79 -19.79
CA PHE A 185 -2.40 -6.69 -19.88
C PHE A 185 -2.40 -7.61 -18.66
N ASP A 186 -1.52 -8.60 -18.62
CA ASP A 186 -1.28 -9.39 -17.42
C ASP A 186 -0.12 -8.74 -16.62
N ALA A 187 -0.39 -8.34 -15.39
CA ALA A 187 0.61 -7.69 -14.53
C ALA A 187 1.78 -8.62 -14.19
N ALA A 188 1.54 -9.93 -14.11
CA ALA A 188 2.57 -10.90 -13.73
C ALA A 188 3.57 -11.21 -14.86
N ASP A 189 3.25 -10.87 -16.12
CA ASP A 189 4.10 -11.18 -17.28
C ASP A 189 5.46 -10.44 -17.24
N ALA A 190 5.47 -9.19 -16.78
CA ALA A 190 6.68 -8.37 -16.70
C ALA A 190 6.51 -7.22 -15.69
N PRO A 191 7.62 -6.65 -15.15
CA PRO A 191 7.55 -5.46 -14.31
C PRO A 191 6.93 -4.27 -15.05
N ARG A 192 5.99 -3.57 -14.41
CA ARG A 192 5.33 -2.38 -14.96
C ARG A 192 5.24 -1.25 -13.94
N LEU A 193 5.04 -0.01 -14.41
CA LEU A 193 4.94 1.16 -13.55
C LEU A 193 3.50 1.31 -13.05
N TYR A 194 3.33 1.36 -11.73
CA TYR A 194 2.05 1.68 -11.10
C TYR A 194 2.23 2.88 -10.19
N ALA A 195 1.17 3.68 -10.05
CA ALA A 195 1.19 4.85 -9.21
C ALA A 195 -0.19 5.18 -8.66
N PHE A 196 -0.20 5.92 -7.56
CA PHE A 196 -1.36 6.71 -7.18
C PHE A 196 -0.96 8.13 -6.78
N ASP A 197 -1.79 9.09 -7.15
CA ASP A 197 -1.71 10.47 -6.66
C ASP A 197 -2.70 10.60 -5.52
N TRP A 198 -2.18 10.91 -4.34
CA TRP A 198 -2.97 11.23 -3.16
C TRP A 198 -2.99 12.74 -2.97
N LEU A 199 -4.15 13.34 -3.22
CA LEU A 199 -4.38 14.78 -3.17
C LEU A 199 -5.48 15.10 -2.14
N PRO A 200 -5.59 16.36 -1.67
CA PRO A 200 -6.55 16.72 -0.64
C PRO A 200 -8.02 16.38 -0.98
N ASP A 201 -8.39 16.40 -2.27
CA ASP A 201 -9.75 16.30 -2.77
C ASP A 201 -10.02 15.07 -3.65
N ARG A 202 -8.99 14.28 -3.96
CA ARG A 202 -9.09 13.12 -4.88
C ARG A 202 -7.95 12.13 -4.72
N ILE A 203 -8.20 10.89 -5.15
CA ILE A 203 -7.15 9.89 -5.38
C ILE A 203 -7.23 9.43 -6.83
N ARG A 204 -6.08 9.36 -7.51
CA ARG A 204 -5.96 8.88 -8.88
C ARG A 204 -5.01 7.70 -8.94
N TRP A 205 -5.41 6.60 -9.58
CA TRP A 205 -4.54 5.46 -9.82
C TRP A 205 -4.12 5.36 -11.28
N TYR A 206 -2.90 4.90 -11.50
CA TYR A 206 -2.27 4.82 -12.80
C TYR A 206 -1.60 3.46 -13.02
N ALA A 207 -1.61 3.01 -14.27
CA ALA A 207 -0.79 1.91 -14.76
C ALA A 207 -0.10 2.36 -16.06
N ASP A 208 1.22 2.20 -16.14
CA ASP A 208 2.09 2.73 -17.21
C ASP A 208 1.84 4.21 -17.51
N GLY A 209 1.64 5.02 -16.47
CA GLY A 209 1.35 6.45 -16.58
C GLY A 209 -0.06 6.79 -17.08
N ARG A 210 -0.87 5.80 -17.49
CA ARG A 210 -2.28 6.01 -17.86
C ARG A 210 -3.16 6.05 -16.63
N LEU A 211 -3.98 7.10 -16.50
CA LEU A 211 -5.02 7.17 -15.48
C LEU A 211 -6.04 6.05 -15.72
N ILE A 212 -6.26 5.20 -14.72
CA ILE A 212 -7.20 4.07 -14.80
C ILE A 212 -8.37 4.17 -13.82
N LEU A 213 -8.22 4.97 -12.76
CA LEU A 213 -9.28 5.26 -11.80
C LEU A 213 -9.05 6.63 -11.17
N GLU A 214 -10.13 7.38 -10.98
CA GLU A 214 -10.18 8.57 -10.14
C GLU A 214 -11.35 8.43 -9.19
N ILE A 215 -11.13 8.79 -7.92
CA ILE A 215 -12.19 8.93 -6.92
C ILE A 215 -12.06 10.29 -6.24
N THR A 216 -13.20 10.85 -5.86
CA THR A 216 -13.32 12.16 -5.21
C THR A 216 -14.16 12.05 -3.95
N GLU A 217 -14.37 13.15 -3.22
CA GLU A 217 -15.31 13.16 -2.09
C GLU A 217 -16.76 12.79 -2.49
N ALA A 218 -17.11 12.83 -3.79
CA ALA A 218 -18.39 12.33 -4.28
C ALA A 218 -18.53 10.80 -4.24
N ASP A 219 -17.40 10.07 -4.24
CA ASP A 219 -17.34 8.60 -4.14
C ASP A 219 -17.30 8.10 -2.70
N GLY A 220 -17.09 9.00 -1.74
CA GLY A 220 -16.98 8.70 -0.32
C GLY A 220 -15.88 9.51 0.37
N PRO A 221 -15.70 9.34 1.68
CA PRO A 221 -14.62 10.00 2.41
C PRO A 221 -13.25 9.57 1.88
N LEU A 222 -12.29 10.49 1.97
CA LEU A 222 -10.91 10.30 1.55
C LEU A 222 -9.97 10.18 2.76
N PRO A 223 -8.90 9.38 2.68
CA PRO A 223 -7.85 9.33 3.70
C PRO A 223 -7.17 10.69 3.84
N LYS A 224 -6.91 11.12 5.08
CA LYS A 224 -6.26 12.41 5.40
C LYS A 224 -5.06 12.28 6.34
N MET A 225 -4.88 11.13 7.01
CA MET A 225 -3.79 10.94 7.96
C MET A 225 -2.48 10.52 7.27
N PRO A 226 -1.33 11.18 7.53
CA PRO A 226 -0.02 10.74 7.05
C PRO A 226 0.26 9.26 7.33
N GLY A 227 0.79 8.58 6.32
CA GLY A 227 0.98 7.13 6.32
C GLY A 227 2.41 6.72 6.00
N MET A 228 2.78 5.53 6.48
CA MET A 228 4.02 4.87 6.09
C MET A 228 3.78 4.12 4.78
N LEU A 229 4.78 4.07 3.90
CA LEU A 229 4.68 3.35 2.63
C LEU A 229 5.17 1.91 2.80
N PHE A 230 4.40 0.95 2.30
CA PHE A 230 4.65 -0.49 2.42
C PHE A 230 4.70 -1.17 1.05
N ALA A 231 5.37 -2.31 1.01
CA ALA A 231 5.19 -3.33 -0.02
C ALA A 231 5.26 -4.73 0.61
N ASN A 232 4.39 -5.64 0.18
CA ASN A 232 4.35 -7.00 0.70
C ASN A 232 3.85 -8.05 -0.32
N LEU A 233 4.11 -9.31 0.00
CA LEU A 233 3.49 -10.48 -0.64
C LEU A 233 2.99 -11.42 0.47
N TRP A 234 1.72 -11.79 0.41
CA TRP A 234 1.09 -12.66 1.41
C TRP A 234 0.09 -13.65 0.83
N ALA A 235 -0.12 -14.72 1.58
CA ALA A 235 -1.17 -15.70 1.40
C ALA A 235 -2.36 -15.35 2.29
N ALA A 236 -3.54 -15.31 1.69
CA ALA A 236 -4.79 -15.08 2.36
C ALA A 236 -5.29 -16.32 3.11
N ASP A 237 -5.92 -16.06 4.26
CA ASP A 237 -6.65 -17.08 4.98
C ASP A 237 -7.88 -17.57 4.19
N ALA A 238 -8.25 -18.83 4.47
CA ALA A 238 -9.40 -19.49 3.89
C ALA A 238 -10.72 -18.73 4.06
N SER A 239 -10.85 -17.90 5.10
CA SER A 239 -12.02 -17.08 5.40
C SER A 239 -12.35 -16.07 4.30
N ILE A 240 -11.35 -15.59 3.55
CA ILE A 240 -11.51 -14.62 2.47
C ILE A 240 -11.28 -15.23 1.08
N ALA A 241 -11.27 -16.55 0.96
CA ALA A 241 -11.00 -17.26 -0.30
C ALA A 241 -11.97 -16.93 -1.45
N GLY A 242 -13.18 -16.43 -1.15
CA GLY A 242 -14.08 -15.90 -2.19
C GLY A 242 -13.49 -14.68 -2.92
N TRP A 243 -12.76 -13.83 -2.19
CA TRP A 243 -12.08 -12.66 -2.73
C TRP A 243 -10.67 -12.99 -3.25
N SER A 244 -9.87 -13.80 -2.55
CA SER A 244 -8.46 -14.04 -2.91
C SER A 244 -8.22 -15.29 -3.77
N GLY A 245 -9.14 -16.26 -3.78
CA GLY A 245 -8.82 -17.63 -4.17
C GLY A 245 -8.25 -18.42 -3.00
N ARG A 246 -7.86 -19.68 -3.21
CA ARG A 246 -7.32 -20.54 -2.14
C ARG A 246 -5.91 -20.99 -2.48
N THR A 247 -4.98 -20.75 -1.57
CA THR A 247 -3.61 -21.27 -1.68
C THR A 247 -3.58 -22.79 -1.60
N THR A 248 -2.63 -23.41 -2.30
CA THR A 248 -2.27 -24.81 -2.07
C THR A 248 -1.18 -24.91 -0.99
N PRO A 249 -1.13 -25.96 -0.16
CA PRO A 249 -0.16 -26.07 0.94
C PRO A 249 1.31 -25.95 0.52
N GLU A 250 1.66 -26.36 -0.70
CA GLU A 250 3.03 -26.33 -1.23
C GLU A 250 3.35 -25.06 -2.03
N GLN A 251 2.43 -24.09 -2.06
CA GLN A 251 2.54 -22.90 -2.90
C GLN A 251 3.69 -22.01 -2.44
N SER A 252 4.59 -21.68 -3.36
CA SER A 252 5.58 -20.63 -3.17
C SER A 252 5.50 -19.63 -4.30
N ALA A 253 5.88 -18.39 -4.01
CA ALA A 253 5.79 -17.30 -4.97
C ALA A 253 6.80 -16.21 -4.70
N GLU A 254 7.03 -15.39 -5.71
CA GLU A 254 7.86 -14.20 -5.64
C GLU A 254 7.13 -13.06 -6.36
N ALA A 255 7.06 -11.91 -5.70
CA ALA A 255 6.74 -10.63 -6.32
C ALA A 255 8.00 -9.78 -6.37
N ARG A 256 8.19 -9.01 -7.44
CA ARG A 256 9.35 -8.13 -7.61
C ARG A 256 8.94 -6.68 -7.60
N VAL A 257 9.68 -5.87 -6.86
CA VAL A 257 9.53 -4.42 -6.82
C VAL A 257 10.87 -3.80 -7.24
N GLY A 258 10.96 -3.29 -8.46
CA GLY A 258 12.20 -2.73 -9.00
C GLY A 258 12.56 -1.37 -8.40
N CYS A 259 11.56 -0.60 -7.99
CA CYS A 259 11.73 0.70 -7.36
C CYS A 259 10.45 1.09 -6.58
N MET A 260 10.59 1.88 -5.52
CA MET A 260 9.51 2.62 -4.87
C MET A 260 9.89 4.10 -4.75
N SER A 261 8.94 5.00 -5.00
CA SER A 261 9.17 6.44 -4.94
C SER A 261 8.00 7.22 -4.37
N PHE A 262 8.33 8.38 -3.81
CA PHE A 262 7.37 9.40 -3.39
C PHE A 262 7.83 10.77 -3.89
N ALA A 263 6.94 11.49 -4.56
CA ALA A 263 7.12 12.89 -4.93
C ALA A 263 6.06 13.74 -4.21
N PRO A 264 6.43 14.62 -3.26
CA PRO A 264 5.47 15.41 -2.50
C PRO A 264 4.71 16.36 -3.41
N TRP A 265 3.43 16.57 -3.12
CA TRP A 265 2.60 17.53 -3.82
C TRP A 265 2.97 18.96 -3.42
N THR A 266 3.17 19.85 -4.39
CA THR A 266 3.53 21.26 -4.16
C THR A 266 2.44 22.25 -4.58
N GLY A 267 1.25 21.77 -4.95
CA GLY A 267 0.20 22.61 -5.58
C GLY A 267 -0.31 23.79 -4.74
N LEU A 268 -0.13 23.79 -3.41
CA LEU A 268 -0.38 24.98 -2.57
C LEU A 268 0.60 26.15 -2.86
N MET A 269 1.78 25.86 -3.42
CA MET A 269 2.82 26.85 -3.72
C MET A 269 2.73 27.42 -5.14
N THR A 270 2.15 26.68 -6.10
CA THR A 270 2.19 27.01 -7.54
C THR A 270 0.83 27.30 -8.17
N GLY A 271 -0.28 26.99 -7.48
CA GLY A 271 -1.63 27.24 -7.99
C GLY A 271 -2.06 26.32 -9.14
N THR A 272 -1.36 25.21 -9.34
CA THR A 272 -1.58 24.23 -10.41
C THR A 272 -1.77 22.83 -9.84
N ASP A 273 -2.78 22.13 -10.36
CA ASP A 273 -3.33 20.87 -9.81
C ASP A 273 -2.45 19.62 -10.02
N THR A 274 -1.34 19.74 -10.75
CA THR A 274 -0.54 18.61 -11.25
C THR A 274 0.96 18.68 -10.91
N ASP A 275 1.38 19.69 -10.13
CA ASP A 275 2.80 19.88 -9.85
C ASP A 275 3.22 19.09 -8.59
N PHE A 276 3.96 18.01 -8.83
CA PHE A 276 4.74 17.33 -7.81
C PHE A 276 6.15 17.92 -7.81
N ALA A 277 6.83 17.94 -6.65
CA ALA A 277 8.26 18.28 -6.61
C ALA A 277 9.04 17.39 -7.59
N SER A 278 10.12 17.94 -8.18
CA SER A 278 10.95 17.34 -9.26
C SER A 278 10.80 15.83 -9.48
N THR A 279 10.52 15.42 -10.72
CA THR A 279 10.40 14.00 -11.12
C THR A 279 11.71 13.21 -11.06
N ASP A 280 12.82 13.81 -10.60
CA ASP A 280 14.10 13.13 -10.40
C ASP A 280 13.97 11.87 -9.51
N HIS A 281 12.91 11.81 -8.70
CA HIS A 281 12.61 10.69 -7.83
C HIS A 281 11.69 9.62 -8.45
N ALA A 282 11.13 9.84 -9.63
CA ALA A 282 10.17 8.90 -10.21
C ALA A 282 10.84 7.55 -10.55
N CYS A 283 10.17 6.46 -10.17
CA CYS A 283 10.50 5.15 -10.68
C CYS A 283 10.28 5.09 -12.20
N ALA A 284 11.14 4.35 -12.89
CA ALA A 284 11.02 4.07 -14.31
C ALA A 284 11.38 2.61 -14.57
N VAL A 285 10.70 1.96 -15.52
CA VAL A 285 11.07 0.63 -15.96
C VAL A 285 12.40 0.72 -16.72
N PRO A 286 13.45 -0.04 -16.34
CA PRO A 286 14.73 0.01 -17.04
C PRO A 286 14.56 -0.32 -18.54
N GLY A 287 15.03 0.58 -19.42
CA GLY A 287 14.96 0.41 -20.87
C GLY A 287 13.77 1.09 -21.55
N ASP A 288 12.75 1.53 -20.80
CA ASP A 288 11.68 2.37 -21.31
C ASP A 288 12.06 3.84 -21.09
N ALA A 289 12.46 4.53 -22.17
CA ALA A 289 12.53 5.98 -22.14
C ALA A 289 11.13 6.54 -21.81
N PRO A 290 11.01 7.59 -20.98
CA PRO A 290 9.71 8.15 -20.64
C PRO A 290 9.01 8.61 -21.92
N GLN A 291 7.96 7.91 -22.33
CA GLN A 291 6.97 8.48 -23.24
C GLN A 291 6.22 9.53 -22.44
N LEU A 292 6.75 10.76 -22.45
CA LEU A 292 5.97 11.93 -22.10
C LEU A 292 4.71 11.88 -22.96
N ALA A 293 3.58 11.57 -22.33
CA ALA A 293 2.28 11.67 -22.96
C ALA A 293 2.14 13.10 -23.47
N ALA A 294 2.20 13.28 -24.79
CA ALA A 294 1.81 14.53 -25.41
C ALA A 294 0.33 14.75 -25.07
N ALA A 295 0.07 15.70 -24.18
CA ALA A 295 -1.27 16.18 -23.92
C ALA A 295 -1.84 16.73 -25.24
N GLY A 296 -2.88 16.07 -25.74
CA GLY A 296 -3.60 16.47 -26.93
C GLY A 296 -5.07 16.13 -26.79
N PHE A 297 -5.82 17.04 -26.18
CA PHE A 297 -7.21 17.37 -26.52
C PHE A 297 -7.44 18.85 -26.17
#